data_AF-A0AAF0PAI8-F1
#
_entry.id   AF-A0AAF0PAI8-F1
#
_cell.length_a   1.000
_cell.length_b   1.000
_cell.length_c   1.000
_cell.angle_alpha   90.00
_cell.angle_beta   90.00
_cell.angle_gamma   90.00
#
_symmetry.space_group_name_H-M   'P 1'
#
loop_
_entity.id
_entity.type
_entity.pdbx_description
1 polymer ?
#
loop_
_entity_poly.entity_id
_entity_poly.type
_entity_poly.pdbx_seq_one_letter_code
_entity_poly.pdbx_strand_id
1 'polypeptide(L)'
;MSSALALSSTLLYHGYDGTSGFTGFANEGTWVIFAIILVPVYIMLAAWFLGEPRDTKSGLMGVGYLVGLTTSMWVGMFILTVLIGVVFYGGPPEPISSVGPP
;
A
#
# COMPACT_ATOMS: atom_id res chain seq x y z
N MET A 1 -40.51 -8.79 16.52
CA MET A 1 -39.79 -7.70 15.81
C MET A 1 -38.27 -7.70 16.06
N SER A 2 -37.74 -8.32 17.12
CA SER A 2 -36.27 -8.41 17.34
C SER A 2 -35.50 -9.33 16.39
N SER A 3 -36.11 -10.43 15.94
CA SER A 3 -35.39 -11.48 15.20
C SER A 3 -35.03 -11.07 13.77
N ALA A 4 -35.90 -10.30 13.11
CA ALA A 4 -35.66 -9.78 11.76
C ALA A 4 -34.57 -8.69 11.74
N LEU A 5 -34.50 -7.87 12.80
CA LEU A 5 -33.46 -6.86 12.95
C LEU A 5 -32.08 -7.51 13.21
N ALA A 6 -32.04 -8.57 14.03
CA ALA A 6 -30.82 -9.32 14.32
C ALA A 6 -30.28 -10.11 13.11
N LEU A 7 -31.18 -10.66 12.28
CA LEU A 7 -30.81 -11.32 11.02
C LEU A 7 -30.29 -10.30 10.00
N SER A 8 -30.93 -9.13 9.93
CA SER A 8 -30.50 -8.02 9.10
C SER A 8 -29.12 -7.51 9.53
N SER A 9 -28.88 -7.29 10.82
CA SER A 9 -27.56 -6.86 11.31
C SER A 9 -26.48 -7.90 11.05
N THR A 10 -26.77 -9.20 11.14
CA THR A 10 -25.79 -10.27 10.84
C THR A 10 -25.48 -10.36 9.34
N LEU A 11 -26.46 -10.11 8.47
CA LEU A 11 -26.26 -10.14 7.02
C LEU A 11 -25.63 -8.85 6.49
N LEU A 12 -25.95 -7.69 7.06
CA LEU A 12 -25.33 -6.40 6.71
C LEU A 12 -23.97 -6.19 7.39
N TYR A 13 -23.73 -6.83 8.53
CA TYR A 13 -22.48 -6.79 9.29
C TYR A 13 -21.94 -8.22 9.34
N HIS A 14 -21.31 -8.65 8.24
CA HIS A 14 -21.01 -10.04 7.90
C HIS A 14 -19.92 -10.69 8.79
N GLY A 15 -19.71 -10.20 10.02
CA GLY A 15 -18.70 -10.70 10.95
C GLY A 15 -17.25 -10.37 10.56
N TYR A 16 -17.02 -9.74 9.40
CA TYR A 16 -15.74 -9.11 9.07
C TYR A 16 -15.77 -7.68 9.61
N ASP A 17 -15.19 -7.47 10.78
CA ASP A 17 -14.84 -6.11 11.21
C ASP A 17 -13.72 -5.61 10.29
N GLY A 18 -13.87 -4.40 9.72
CA GLY A 18 -12.84 -3.78 8.88
C GLY A 18 -11.51 -3.51 9.60
N THR A 19 -11.46 -3.79 10.91
CA THR A 19 -10.31 -3.65 11.80
C THR A 19 -9.91 -4.98 12.47
N SER A 20 -10.51 -6.12 12.12
CA SER A 20 -10.08 -7.41 12.64
C SER A 20 -8.88 -7.93 11.85
N GLY A 21 -7.78 -8.30 12.53
CA GLY A 21 -6.56 -8.81 11.88
C GLY A 21 -5.47 -7.76 11.72
N PHE A 22 -4.72 -7.83 10.62
CA PHE A 22 -3.66 -6.86 10.31
C PHE A 22 -4.27 -5.55 9.79
N THR A 23 -4.19 -4.48 10.58
CA THR A 23 -4.74 -3.17 10.22
C THR A 23 -3.65 -2.19 9.77
N GLY A 24 -4.04 -1.16 9.02
CA GLY A 24 -3.12 -0.17 8.46
C GLY A 24 -2.47 -0.61 7.14
N PHE A 25 -1.33 0.00 6.79
CA PHE A 25 -0.62 -0.30 5.54
C PHE A 25 -0.20 -1.78 5.45
N ALA A 26 0.21 -2.40 6.55
CA ALA A 26 0.66 -3.79 6.57
C ALA A 26 -0.50 -4.81 6.72
N ASN A 27 -1.60 -4.64 5.98
CA ASN A 27 -2.76 -5.55 6.01
C ASN A 27 -2.54 -6.86 5.22
N GLU A 28 -3.52 -7.77 5.27
CA GLU A 28 -3.47 -9.05 4.55
C GLU A 28 -3.27 -8.88 3.04
N GLY A 29 -3.95 -7.91 2.42
CA GLY A 29 -3.81 -7.61 0.99
C GLY A 29 -2.41 -7.15 0.61
N THR A 30 -1.78 -6.34 1.46
CA THR A 30 -0.41 -5.86 1.27
C THR A 30 0.57 -7.02 1.36
N TRP A 31 0.39 -7.94 2.30
CA TRP A 31 1.17 -9.16 2.36
C TRP A 31 1.00 -10.02 1.11
N VAL A 32 -0.24 -10.19 0.62
CA VAL A 32 -0.48 -10.94 -0.63
C VAL A 32 0.25 -10.30 -1.81
N ILE A 33 0.17 -8.98 -1.96
CA ILE A 33 0.83 -8.27 -3.06
C ILE A 33 2.35 -8.39 -2.93
N PHE A 34 2.92 -7.89 -1.83
CA PHE A 34 4.36 -7.76 -1.69
C PHE A 34 5.08 -9.09 -1.42
N ALA A 35 4.46 -10.08 -0.78
CA ALA A 35 5.12 -11.33 -0.45
C ALA A 35 4.83 -12.47 -1.44
N ILE A 36 3.67 -12.47 -2.12
CA ILE A 36 3.29 -13.55 -3.04
C ILE A 36 3.34 -13.08 -4.49
N ILE A 37 2.60 -12.01 -4.82
CA ILE A 37 2.47 -11.56 -6.21
C ILE A 37 3.81 -11.01 -6.73
N LEU A 38 4.59 -10.32 -5.90
CA LEU A 38 5.89 -9.77 -6.30
C LEU A 38 7.04 -10.79 -6.34
N VAL A 39 6.80 -12.06 -5.97
CA VAL A 39 7.85 -13.11 -5.97
C VAL A 39 8.60 -13.21 -7.30
N PRO A 40 7.95 -13.23 -8.48
CA PRO A 40 8.66 -13.31 -9.76
C PRO A 40 9.59 -12.13 -10.00
N VAL A 41 9.23 -10.93 -9.52
CA VAL A 41 10.06 -9.72 -9.63
C VAL A 41 11.30 -9.85 -8.75
N TYR A 42 11.15 -10.35 -7.52
CA TYR A 42 12.31 -10.60 -6.65
C TYR A 42 13.25 -11.63 -7.25
N ILE A 43 12.71 -12.71 -7.83
CA ILE A 43 13.52 -13.73 -8.51
C ILE A 43 14.25 -13.11 -9.71
N MET A 44 13.57 -12.30 -10.52
CA MET A 44 14.18 -11.60 -11.64
C MET A 44 15.34 -10.69 -11.17
N LEU A 45 15.12 -9.89 -10.11
CA LEU A 45 16.15 -9.03 -9.54
C LEU A 45 17.32 -9.83 -8.98
N ALA A 46 17.06 -10.92 -8.27
CA ALA A 46 18.10 -11.82 -7.78
C ALA A 46 18.90 -12.42 -8.95
N ALA A 47 18.22 -12.84 -10.02
CA ALA A 47 18.86 -13.42 -11.20
C ALA A 47 19.82 -12.44 -11.90
N TRP A 48 19.59 -11.13 -11.83
CA TRP A 48 20.53 -10.13 -12.38
C TRP A 48 21.91 -10.14 -11.70
N PHE A 49 21.98 -10.57 -10.43
CA PHE A 49 23.22 -10.57 -9.65
C PHE A 49 23.80 -11.97 -9.39
N LEU A 50 22.93 -13.00 -9.39
CA LEU A 50 23.31 -14.39 -9.14
C LEU A 50 23.46 -15.22 -10.42
N GLY A 51 22.90 -14.80 -11.55
CA GLY A 51 22.99 -15.55 -12.82
C GLY A 51 24.29 -15.28 -13.58
N GLU A 52 24.82 -16.28 -14.28
CA GLU A 52 25.94 -16.11 -15.21
C GLU A 52 25.45 -16.08 -16.68
N PRO A 53 25.99 -15.21 -17.54
CA PRO A 53 26.96 -14.14 -17.25
C PRO A 53 26.30 -12.91 -16.58
N ARG A 54 26.94 -12.36 -15.55
CA ARG A 54 26.46 -11.14 -14.84
C ARG A 54 27.24 -9.88 -15.19
N ASP A 55 26.52 -8.78 -15.33
CA ASP A 55 27.05 -7.41 -15.34
C ASP A 55 26.38 -6.60 -14.22
N THR A 56 27.07 -6.50 -13.09
CA THR A 56 26.59 -5.77 -11.89
C THR A 56 26.31 -4.30 -12.18
N LYS A 57 27.02 -3.67 -13.12
CA LYS A 57 26.80 -2.27 -13.46
C LYS A 57 25.44 -2.09 -14.13
N SER A 58 25.13 -2.94 -15.11
CA SER A 58 23.81 -2.95 -15.75
C SER A 58 22.69 -3.28 -14.76
N GLY A 59 22.89 -4.30 -13.94
CA GLY A 59 21.93 -4.67 -12.88
C GLY A 59 21.65 -3.53 -11.90
N LEU A 60 22.69 -2.83 -11.45
CA LEU A 60 22.52 -1.69 -10.54
C LEU A 60 21.82 -0.51 -11.20
N MET A 61 22.12 -0.22 -12.48
CA MET A 61 21.39 0.80 -13.24
C MET A 61 19.90 0.45 -13.35
N GLY A 62 19.58 -0.80 -13.67
CA GLY A 62 18.20 -1.28 -13.73
C GLY A 62 17.47 -1.16 -12.39
N VAL A 63 18.10 -1.56 -11.29
CA VAL A 63 17.55 -1.41 -9.93
C VAL A 63 17.31 0.07 -9.61
N GLY A 64 18.26 0.95 -9.96
CA GLY A 64 18.12 2.39 -9.79
C GLY A 64 16.90 2.95 -10.53
N TYR A 65 16.66 2.52 -11.77
CA TYR A 65 15.45 2.90 -12.51
C TYR A 65 14.18 2.38 -11.85
N LEU A 66 14.14 1.13 -11.40
CA LEU A 66 12.95 0.55 -10.75
C LEU A 66 12.61 1.26 -9.44
N VAL A 67 13.61 1.50 -8.59
CA VAL A 67 13.44 2.24 -7.34
C VAL A 67 13.03 3.68 -7.64
N GLY A 68 13.76 4.37 -8.52
CA GLY A 68 13.48 5.76 -8.87
C GLY A 68 12.07 5.96 -9.43
N LEU A 69 11.64 5.11 -10.36
CA LEU A 69 10.30 5.15 -10.93
C LEU A 69 9.25 4.90 -9.86
N THR A 70 9.39 3.82 -9.09
CA THR A 70 8.41 3.47 -8.03
C THR A 70 8.33 4.58 -6.99
N THR A 71 9.46 5.08 -6.48
CA THR A 71 9.49 6.19 -5.54
C THR A 71 8.85 7.44 -6.13
N SER A 72 9.12 7.79 -7.39
CA SER A 72 8.53 8.97 -8.04
C SER A 72 7.00 8.88 -8.15
N MET A 73 6.46 7.69 -8.44
CA MET A 73 5.01 7.47 -8.51
C MET A 73 4.35 7.67 -7.14
N TRP A 74 4.91 7.05 -6.09
CA TRP A 74 4.34 7.13 -4.75
C TRP A 74 4.51 8.50 -4.12
N VAL A 75 5.70 9.12 -4.26
CA VAL A 75 5.96 10.48 -3.77
C VAL A 75 5.10 11.50 -4.51
N GLY A 76 4.93 11.35 -5.83
CA GLY A 76 4.05 12.22 -6.61
C GLY A 76 2.59 12.15 -6.12
N MET A 77 2.08 10.93 -5.90
CA MET A 77 0.74 10.74 -5.33
C MET A 77 0.64 11.33 -3.92
N PHE A 78 1.64 11.12 -3.06
CA PHE A 78 1.68 11.69 -1.72
C PHE A 78 1.62 13.22 -1.74
N ILE A 79 2.46 13.86 -2.56
CA ILE A 79 2.48 15.32 -2.70
C ILE A 79 1.13 15.83 -3.20
N LEU A 80 0.54 15.18 -4.19
CA LEU A 80 -0.77 15.55 -4.73
C LEU A 80 -1.85 15.48 -3.64
N THR A 81 -1.88 14.39 -2.87
CA THR A 81 -2.82 14.21 -1.75
C THR A 81 -2.65 15.29 -0.68
N VAL A 82 -1.40 15.67 -0.35
CA VAL A 82 -1.12 16.77 0.58
C VAL A 82 -1.60 18.12 0.02
N LEU A 83 -1.30 18.41 -1.25
CA LEU A 83 -1.73 19.65 -1.89
C LEU A 83 -3.25 19.78 -1.91
N ILE A 84 -3.96 18.69 -2.23
CA ILE A 84 -5.43 18.66 -2.18
C ILE A 84 -5.93 18.93 -0.76
N GLY A 85 -5.35 18.29 0.24
CA GLY A 85 -5.65 18.54 1.65
C GLY A 85 -5.52 20.02 2.02
N VAL A 86 -4.38 20.63 1.69
CA VAL A 86 -4.11 22.03 2.01
C VAL A 86 -5.05 22.98 1.27
N VAL A 87 -5.26 22.79 -0.04
CA VAL A 87 -6.03 23.71 -0.87
C VAL A 87 -7.54 23.64 -0.56
N PHE A 88 -8.08 22.44 -0.34
CA PHE A 88 -9.52 22.25 -0.21
C PHE A 88 -10.00 22.04 1.24
N TYR A 89 -9.13 21.57 2.13
CA TYR A 89 -9.49 21.19 3.51
C TYR A 89 -8.70 21.96 4.58
N GLY A 90 -7.82 22.89 4.19
CA GLY A 90 -7.13 23.80 5.12
C GLY A 90 -5.99 23.16 5.91
N GLY A 91 -5.57 21.94 5.58
CA GLY A 91 -4.47 21.25 6.26
C GLY A 91 -4.08 19.94 5.57
N PRO A 92 -2.85 19.43 5.78
CA PRO A 92 -2.42 18.16 5.22
C PRO A 92 -3.24 17.00 5.81
N PRO A 93 -3.49 15.91 5.05
CA PRO A 93 -4.28 14.78 5.54
C PRO A 93 -3.58 13.99 6.66
N GLU A 94 -4.31 13.15 7.37
CA GLU A 94 -3.73 12.23 8.36
C GLU A 94 -2.73 11.26 7.71
N PRO A 95 -1.64 10.90 8.40
CA PRO A 95 -1.32 11.14 9.81
C PRO A 95 -0.48 12.42 10.05
N ILE A 96 -0.38 13.30 9.06
CA ILE A 96 0.56 14.43 9.05
C ILE A 96 0.02 15.66 9.80
N SER A 97 -1.30 15.72 10.02
CA SER A 97 -1.97 16.71 10.87
C SER A 97 -2.99 16.05 11.81
N SER A 98 -3.46 16.81 12.80
CA SER A 98 -4.48 16.37 13.76
C SER A 98 -5.84 16.16 13.08
N VAL A 99 -6.58 15.14 13.52
CA VAL A 99 -8.03 15.04 13.33
C VAL A 99 -8.67 16.40 13.63
N GLY A 100 -9.68 16.78 12.85
CA GLY A 100 -10.53 17.94 13.14
C GLY A 100 -11.08 17.90 14.58
N PRO A 101 -11.72 18.99 15.07
CA PRO A 101 -12.02 19.14 16.48
C PRO A 101 -12.84 17.94 17.03
N PRO A 102 -12.67 17.58 18.32
CA PRO A 102 -13.40 16.50 18.96
C PRO A 102 -14.92 16.69 18.91
#